data_AF-A0A7S1F2D3-F1
#
_entry.id   AF-A0A7S1F2D3-F1
#
_cell.length_a   1.000
_cell.length_b   1.000
_cell.length_c   1.000
_cell.angle_alpha   90.00
_cell.angle_beta   90.00
_cell.angle_gamma   90.00
#
_symmetry.space_group_name_H-M   'P 1'
#
loop_
_entity.id
_entity.type
_entity.pdbx_description
1 polymer ?
#
loop_
_entity_poly.entity_id
_entity_poly.type
_entity_poly.pdbx_seq_one_letter_code
_entity_poly.pdbx_strand_id
1 'polypeptide(L)'
;MGDNVDQLHSLIATHLELCGVKQDLVEQLAGQLRNCHCSEESDLLSVFRYAREGVFKATVCTPGGPLCTVDTSTFATVEELKGRIETSTCIPTREQRLMCGGEVMTDARLLATYGVSPLGPRISLVRQWPARIYAIGGRDGDTALASVEAFDPVAGCWFPMPPMANSREVFGTAVVDGRVYAFGGRDGVQALSSAEVFDPFKGLWEELPPMATRRFGLRTAVAGGMVFVMGGHNGGLALSSVEVFDPASNAWEELPHMVTRRRDLSRAVVEGKVYAIGGHNGGLPVSSVEAFDPASGTWNPLPPMSMRRRDLSTVVLDGRIYVIGGHEGGRALASAEVFDPNVGAWAGLPPMSWCRRSLGTAVVAGKIYAIGGYDGAQALSSAEVFDPTTGTWAVLPPMATRRRRFATATVGGRIYAIGGHDGLQSLNSAEVLKTLLWAHGPPYRPCRHAADALVWRSCLEVRDCHSGGPDPRHRRT
;
A
#
# COMPACT_ATOMS: atom_id res chain seq x y z
N MET A 1 -49.86 17.94 -24.26
CA MET A 1 -48.84 17.73 -23.20
C MET A 1 -47.73 18.77 -23.24
N GLY A 2 -47.33 19.31 -24.40
CA GLY A 2 -46.31 20.38 -24.49
C GLY A 2 -46.71 21.72 -23.86
N ASP A 3 -47.95 22.21 -24.11
CA ASP A 3 -48.39 23.53 -23.62
C ASP A 3 -48.40 23.68 -22.08
N ASN A 4 -48.57 22.58 -21.33
CA ASN A 4 -48.55 22.62 -19.86
C ASN A 4 -47.13 22.74 -19.29
N VAL A 5 -46.11 22.27 -20.03
CA VAL A 5 -44.71 22.29 -19.58
C VAL A 5 -44.13 23.69 -19.78
N ASP A 6 -44.43 24.34 -20.90
CA ASP A 6 -43.97 25.71 -21.17
C ASP A 6 -44.63 26.74 -20.24
N GLN A 7 -45.91 26.56 -19.89
CA GLN A 7 -46.57 27.37 -18.87
C GLN A 7 -45.94 27.18 -17.48
N LEU A 8 -45.60 25.94 -17.11
CA LEU A 8 -44.92 25.66 -15.84
C LEU A 8 -43.51 26.27 -15.80
N HIS A 9 -42.75 26.18 -16.89
CA HIS A 9 -41.43 26.79 -17.02
C HIS A 9 -41.50 28.31 -16.92
N SER A 10 -42.47 28.94 -17.58
CA SER A 10 -42.70 30.38 -17.46
C SER A 10 -43.09 30.78 -16.04
N LEU A 11 -43.92 29.99 -15.35
CA LEU A 11 -44.31 30.27 -13.96
C LEU A 11 -43.14 30.16 -12.99
N ILE A 12 -42.26 29.17 -13.19
CA ILE A 12 -41.04 28.99 -12.40
C ILE A 12 -40.07 30.16 -12.63
N ALA A 13 -39.87 30.58 -13.88
CA ALA A 13 -39.02 31.74 -14.22
C ALA A 13 -39.54 33.03 -13.56
N THR A 14 -40.85 33.31 -13.67
CA THR A 14 -41.46 34.48 -13.04
C THR A 14 -41.38 34.43 -11.52
N HIS A 15 -41.56 33.24 -10.90
CA HIS A 15 -41.42 33.09 -9.45
C HIS A 15 -39.98 33.29 -8.98
N LEU A 16 -38.99 32.78 -9.73
CA LEU A 16 -37.55 33.01 -9.48
C LEU A 16 -37.20 34.51 -9.53
N GLU A 17 -37.73 35.25 -10.50
CA GLU A 17 -37.55 36.70 -10.59
C GLU A 17 -38.18 37.44 -9.40
N LEU A 18 -39.39 37.04 -8.99
CA LEU A 18 -40.08 37.62 -7.82
C LEU A 18 -39.37 37.32 -6.49
N CYS A 19 -38.61 36.22 -6.42
CA CYS A 19 -37.76 35.87 -5.27
C CYS A 19 -36.40 36.60 -5.27
N GLY A 20 -36.11 37.45 -6.27
CA GLY A 20 -34.89 38.25 -6.32
C GLY A 20 -33.66 37.51 -6.86
N VAL A 21 -33.86 36.42 -7.59
CA VAL A 21 -32.78 35.67 -8.25
C VAL A 21 -32.24 36.47 -9.45
N LYS A 22 -30.91 36.52 -9.62
CA LYS A 22 -30.27 37.27 -10.72
C LYS A 22 -30.74 36.76 -12.09
N GLN A 23 -31.05 37.68 -13.00
CA GLN A 23 -31.66 37.41 -14.30
C GLN A 23 -30.84 36.44 -15.18
N ASP A 24 -29.51 36.57 -15.19
CA ASP A 24 -28.60 35.68 -15.93
C ASP A 24 -28.74 34.20 -15.50
N LEU A 25 -29.01 33.96 -14.21
CA LEU A 25 -29.19 32.63 -13.63
C LEU A 25 -30.58 32.06 -13.93
N VAL A 26 -31.59 32.95 -14.00
CA VAL A 26 -32.95 32.59 -14.42
C VAL A 26 -32.93 32.15 -15.88
N GLU A 27 -32.21 32.84 -16.76
CA GLU A 27 -32.05 32.45 -18.16
C GLU A 27 -31.31 31.12 -18.31
N GLN A 28 -30.26 30.89 -17.51
CA GLN A 28 -29.52 29.62 -17.47
C GLN A 28 -30.41 28.45 -17.03
N LEU A 29 -31.17 28.61 -15.95
CA LEU A 29 -32.09 27.60 -15.42
C LEU A 29 -33.26 27.34 -16.38
N ALA A 30 -33.81 28.40 -17.01
CA ALA A 30 -34.87 28.28 -18.01
C ALA A 30 -34.39 27.60 -19.30
N GLY A 31 -33.11 27.76 -19.67
CA GLY A 31 -32.49 27.01 -20.76
C GLY A 31 -32.33 25.52 -20.44
N GLN A 32 -31.96 25.19 -19.19
CA GLN A 32 -31.85 23.80 -18.73
C GLN A 32 -33.21 23.12 -18.60
N LEU A 33 -34.22 23.79 -18.03
CA LEU A 33 -35.59 23.29 -17.91
C LEU A 33 -36.22 22.95 -19.26
N ARG A 34 -35.99 23.76 -20.30
CA ARG A 34 -36.48 23.49 -21.67
C ARG A 34 -35.91 22.22 -22.31
N ASN A 35 -34.75 21.76 -21.85
CA ASN A 35 -34.09 20.54 -22.34
C ASN A 35 -34.33 19.33 -21.43
N CYS A 36 -34.92 19.53 -20.24
CA CYS A 36 -35.23 18.46 -19.30
C CYS A 36 -36.60 17.86 -19.58
N HIS A 37 -36.66 16.54 -19.70
CA HIS A 37 -37.91 15.80 -19.51
C HIS A 37 -38.09 15.64 -18.00
N CYS A 38 -38.55 16.70 -17.31
CA CYS A 38 -38.80 16.67 -15.87
C CYS A 38 -39.85 15.59 -15.54
N SER A 39 -39.39 14.37 -15.27
CA SER A 39 -40.25 13.22 -14.96
C SER A 39 -40.36 12.95 -13.45
N GLU A 40 -39.59 13.65 -12.60
CA GLU A 40 -39.59 13.42 -11.15
C GLU A 40 -39.85 14.71 -10.36
N GLU A 41 -40.76 14.62 -9.39
CA GLU A 41 -41.18 15.69 -8.45
C GLU A 41 -39.97 16.34 -7.71
N SER A 42 -38.85 15.61 -7.60
CA SER A 42 -37.62 16.00 -6.89
C SER A 42 -36.83 17.13 -7.56
N ASP A 43 -36.87 17.23 -8.89
CA ASP A 43 -36.08 18.21 -9.64
C ASP A 43 -36.68 19.62 -9.51
N LEU A 44 -38.01 19.71 -9.59
CA LEU A 44 -38.75 20.96 -9.39
C LEU A 44 -38.57 21.47 -7.97
N LEU A 45 -38.66 20.60 -6.95
CA LEU A 45 -38.39 20.94 -5.55
C LEU A 45 -36.98 21.49 -5.35
N SER A 46 -35.98 20.94 -6.06
CA SER A 46 -34.60 21.42 -6.00
C SER A 46 -34.43 22.80 -6.60
N VAL A 47 -35.10 23.09 -7.72
CA VAL A 47 -35.12 24.44 -8.34
C VAL A 47 -35.81 25.46 -7.44
N PHE A 48 -36.97 25.11 -6.84
CA PHE A 48 -37.67 26.01 -5.92
C PHE A 48 -36.87 26.29 -4.64
N ARG A 49 -36.18 25.28 -4.09
CA ARG A 49 -35.32 25.50 -2.93
C ARG A 49 -34.15 26.44 -3.27
N TYR A 50 -33.54 26.24 -4.43
CA TYR A 50 -32.48 27.10 -4.91
C TYR A 50 -32.96 28.54 -5.15
N ALA A 51 -34.17 28.72 -5.70
CA ALA A 51 -34.82 30.01 -5.88
C ALA A 51 -34.93 30.81 -4.58
N ARG A 52 -35.36 30.12 -3.52
CA ARG A 52 -35.70 30.74 -2.24
C ARG A 52 -34.49 30.95 -1.34
N GLU A 53 -33.57 29.99 -1.33
CA GLU A 53 -32.49 29.90 -0.33
C GLU A 53 -31.10 30.09 -0.95
N GLY A 54 -30.98 30.13 -2.28
CA GLY A 54 -29.69 30.18 -2.99
C GLY A 54 -28.88 28.88 -2.87
N VAL A 55 -29.47 27.80 -2.36
CA VAL A 55 -28.83 26.51 -2.13
C VAL A 55 -29.67 25.34 -2.64
N PHE A 56 -28.99 24.29 -3.10
CA PHE A 56 -29.59 23.03 -3.54
C PHE A 56 -28.80 21.85 -2.97
N LYS A 57 -29.39 20.65 -3.02
CA LYS A 57 -28.74 19.41 -2.58
C LYS A 57 -27.92 18.82 -3.72
N ALA A 58 -26.61 18.73 -3.53
CA ALA A 58 -25.72 17.99 -4.42
C ALA A 58 -25.54 16.55 -3.93
N THR A 59 -25.70 15.58 -4.81
CA THR A 59 -25.50 14.15 -4.50
C THR A 59 -24.09 13.75 -4.90
N VAL A 60 -23.30 13.36 -3.91
CA VAL A 60 -21.93 12.89 -4.12
C VAL A 60 -21.94 11.38 -4.20
N CYS A 61 -21.41 10.84 -5.29
CA CYS A 61 -21.37 9.40 -5.57
C CYS A 61 -19.94 8.90 -5.61
N THR A 62 -19.70 7.68 -5.12
CA THR A 62 -18.49 6.91 -5.38
C THR A 62 -18.77 5.87 -6.48
N PRO A 63 -17.76 5.14 -7.00
CA PRO A 63 -18.00 4.01 -7.90
C PRO A 63 -18.92 2.93 -7.30
N GLY A 64 -19.00 2.83 -5.96
CA GLY A 64 -19.89 1.92 -5.25
C GLY A 64 -21.32 2.43 -5.07
N GLY A 65 -21.65 3.63 -5.54
CA GLY A 65 -22.98 4.24 -5.43
C GLY A 65 -23.00 5.57 -4.65
N PRO A 66 -24.20 6.09 -4.33
CA PRO A 66 -24.38 7.33 -3.58
C PRO A 66 -23.68 7.27 -2.21
N LEU A 67 -22.88 8.30 -1.90
CA LEU A 67 -22.13 8.39 -0.64
C LEU A 67 -22.83 9.32 0.36
N CYS A 68 -23.11 10.55 -0.05
CA CYS A 68 -23.76 11.55 0.79
C CYS A 68 -24.50 12.60 -0.06
N THR A 69 -25.28 13.44 0.63
CA THR A 69 -25.95 14.60 0.03
C THR A 69 -25.61 15.82 0.85
N VAL A 70 -25.07 16.85 0.21
CA VAL A 70 -24.64 18.09 0.86
C VAL A 70 -25.36 19.27 0.25
N ASP A 71 -25.79 20.22 1.09
CA ASP A 71 -26.31 21.50 0.59
C ASP A 71 -25.12 22.28 -0.02
N THR A 72 -25.31 22.89 -1.20
CA THR A 72 -24.30 23.71 -1.91
C THR A 72 -24.97 24.77 -2.78
N SER A 73 -24.18 25.64 -3.43
CA SER A 73 -24.67 26.61 -4.42
C SER A 73 -23.77 26.59 -5.66
N THR A 74 -24.26 27.11 -6.78
CA THR A 74 -23.47 27.20 -8.03
C THR A 74 -22.25 28.12 -7.90
N PHE A 75 -22.31 29.08 -6.96
CA PHE A 75 -21.26 30.04 -6.64
C PHE A 75 -20.29 29.54 -5.55
N ALA A 76 -20.51 28.35 -5.00
CA ALA A 76 -19.53 27.75 -4.10
C ALA A 76 -18.28 27.33 -4.89
N THR A 77 -17.13 27.34 -4.22
CA THR A 77 -15.90 26.76 -4.76
C THR A 77 -15.88 25.24 -4.59
N VAL A 78 -15.02 24.57 -5.35
CA VAL A 78 -14.76 23.13 -5.17
C VAL A 78 -14.18 22.85 -3.78
N GLU A 79 -13.33 23.74 -3.25
CA GLU A 79 -12.78 23.62 -1.90
C GLU A 79 -13.85 23.68 -0.80
N GLU A 80 -14.80 24.61 -0.91
CA GLU A 80 -15.94 24.70 0.01
C GLU A 80 -16.82 23.45 -0.05
N LEU A 81 -17.07 22.92 -1.26
CA LEU A 81 -17.79 21.65 -1.41
C LEU A 81 -17.04 20.50 -0.74
N LYS A 82 -15.72 20.40 -0.93
CA LYS A 82 -14.90 19.38 -0.28
C LYS A 82 -14.97 19.46 1.25
N GLY A 83 -14.95 20.67 1.81
CA GLY A 83 -15.10 20.86 3.26
C GLY A 83 -16.46 20.41 3.79
N ARG A 84 -17.54 20.60 3.02
CA ARG A 84 -18.88 20.08 3.36
C ARG A 84 -18.93 18.55 3.28
N ILE A 85 -18.31 17.95 2.27
CA ILE A 85 -18.19 16.49 2.16
C ILE A 85 -17.38 15.93 3.32
N GLU A 86 -16.26 16.55 3.68
CA GLU A 86 -15.43 16.14 4.83
C GLU A 86 -16.23 16.19 6.13
N THR A 87 -16.99 17.26 6.36
CA THR A 87 -17.88 17.38 7.53
C THR A 87 -18.95 16.27 7.56
N SER A 88 -19.49 15.90 6.40
CA SER A 88 -20.56 14.89 6.30
C SER A 88 -20.07 13.44 6.35
N THR A 89 -18.84 13.17 5.90
CA THR A 89 -18.35 11.80 5.62
C THR A 89 -17.05 11.46 6.35
N CYS A 90 -16.42 12.44 6.99
CA CYS A 90 -15.07 12.37 7.55
C CYS A 90 -13.98 12.02 6.52
N ILE A 91 -14.26 12.14 5.21
CA ILE A 91 -13.23 11.98 4.17
C ILE A 91 -12.45 13.29 4.05
N PRO A 92 -11.14 13.33 4.34
CA PRO A 92 -10.38 14.56 4.29
C PRO A 92 -10.39 15.21 2.92
N THR A 93 -10.55 16.54 2.83
CA THR A 93 -10.54 17.32 1.57
C THR A 93 -9.41 16.93 0.60
N ARG A 94 -8.20 16.67 1.11
CA ARG A 94 -7.03 16.22 0.33
C ARG A 94 -7.16 14.83 -0.30
N GLU A 95 -8.05 14.00 0.23
CA GLU A 95 -8.37 12.68 -0.32
C GLU A 95 -9.52 12.74 -1.33
N GLN A 96 -10.10 13.91 -1.53
CA GLN A 96 -11.25 14.07 -2.41
C GLN A 96 -10.81 14.51 -3.81
N ARG A 97 -10.95 13.63 -4.80
CA ARG A 97 -10.93 14.01 -6.22
C ARG A 97 -12.36 14.05 -6.73
N LEU A 98 -12.88 15.26 -6.84
CA LEU A 98 -14.23 15.49 -7.37
C LEU A 98 -14.19 15.57 -8.90
N MET A 99 -15.17 14.95 -9.52
CA MET A 99 -15.36 14.92 -10.97
C MET A 99 -16.83 15.22 -11.30
N CYS A 100 -17.05 15.95 -12.38
CA CYS A 100 -18.39 16.22 -12.92
C CYS A 100 -18.33 16.15 -14.45
N GLY A 101 -19.25 15.41 -15.08
CA GLY A 101 -19.26 15.27 -16.54
C GLY A 101 -17.98 14.67 -17.15
N GLY A 102 -17.18 13.93 -16.37
CA GLY A 102 -15.89 13.38 -16.78
C GLY A 102 -14.69 14.33 -16.59
N GLU A 103 -14.91 15.59 -16.20
CA GLU A 103 -13.84 16.55 -15.92
C GLU A 103 -13.44 16.52 -14.43
N VAL A 104 -12.15 16.64 -14.14
CA VAL A 104 -11.63 16.77 -12.76
C VAL A 104 -11.78 18.20 -12.28
N MET A 105 -12.41 18.37 -11.12
CA MET A 105 -12.70 19.68 -10.55
C MET A 105 -11.50 20.22 -9.77
N THR A 106 -11.11 21.48 -10.04
CA THR A 106 -10.01 22.19 -9.37
C THR A 106 -10.51 23.06 -8.22
N ASP A 107 -9.82 23.03 -7.08
CA ASP A 107 -10.24 23.62 -5.79
C ASP A 107 -10.71 25.09 -5.87
N ALA A 108 -9.98 25.96 -6.57
CA ALA A 108 -10.27 27.40 -6.64
C ALA A 108 -11.41 27.79 -7.62
N ARG A 109 -11.95 26.84 -8.41
CA ARG A 109 -13.00 27.13 -9.40
C ARG A 109 -14.40 26.98 -8.79
N LEU A 110 -15.35 27.71 -9.37
CA LEU A 110 -16.76 27.65 -8.96
C LEU A 110 -17.43 26.37 -9.46
N LEU A 111 -18.38 25.82 -8.71
CA LEU A 111 -19.13 24.63 -9.12
C LEU A 111 -19.85 24.82 -10.46
N ALA A 112 -20.36 26.02 -10.72
CA ALA A 112 -21.01 26.39 -11.99
C ALA A 112 -20.13 26.14 -13.22
N THR A 113 -18.79 26.28 -13.11
CA THR A 113 -17.90 26.09 -14.28
C THR A 113 -17.85 24.65 -14.76
N TYR A 114 -18.27 23.71 -13.91
CA TYR A 114 -18.32 22.28 -14.20
C TYR A 114 -19.75 21.79 -14.49
N GLY A 115 -20.71 22.72 -14.68
CA GLY A 115 -22.11 22.38 -14.97
C GLY A 115 -22.89 21.84 -13.77
N VAL A 116 -22.36 21.93 -12.54
CA VAL A 116 -23.09 21.54 -11.33
C VAL A 116 -24.21 22.55 -11.09
N SER A 117 -25.46 22.08 -11.14
CA SER A 117 -26.67 22.89 -10.94
C SER A 117 -27.73 22.12 -10.16
N PRO A 118 -28.83 22.78 -9.73
CA PRO A 118 -29.97 22.11 -9.09
C PRO A 118 -30.59 20.97 -9.91
N LEU A 119 -30.38 20.95 -11.23
CA LEU A 119 -30.92 19.96 -12.17
C LEU A 119 -29.90 18.89 -12.57
N GLY A 120 -28.61 19.08 -12.24
CA GLY A 120 -27.52 18.14 -12.53
C GLY A 120 -26.59 17.93 -11.33
N PRO A 121 -27.08 17.44 -10.18
CA PRO A 121 -26.34 17.48 -8.92
C PRO A 121 -25.30 16.35 -8.73
N ARG A 122 -25.10 15.48 -9.73
CA ARG A 122 -24.28 14.27 -9.56
C ARG A 122 -22.80 14.58 -9.69
N ILE A 123 -22.13 14.56 -8.55
CA ILE A 123 -20.68 14.77 -8.44
C ILE A 123 -20.07 13.42 -8.09
N SER A 124 -19.10 12.98 -8.89
CA SER A 124 -18.35 11.77 -8.60
C SER A 124 -17.17 12.10 -7.69
N LEU A 125 -17.11 11.46 -6.54
CA LEU A 125 -15.97 11.46 -5.65
C LEU A 125 -15.14 10.20 -5.89
N VAL A 126 -13.94 10.40 -6.41
CA VAL A 126 -12.89 9.39 -6.40
C VAL A 126 -12.00 9.68 -5.20
N ARG A 127 -11.90 8.74 -4.25
CA ARG A 127 -10.94 8.92 -3.15
C ARG A 127 -9.52 8.77 -3.70
N GLN A 128 -8.76 9.84 -3.59
CA GLN A 128 -7.31 9.78 -3.67
C GLN A 128 -6.81 9.31 -2.32
N TRP A 129 -6.35 8.08 -2.26
CA TRP A 129 -5.66 7.60 -1.08
C TRP A 129 -4.18 7.99 -1.21
N PRO A 130 -3.71 8.99 -0.44
CA PRO A 130 -2.27 9.21 -0.35
C PRO A 130 -1.61 7.91 0.12
N ALA A 131 -0.37 7.69 -0.30
CA ALA A 131 0.38 6.53 0.13
C ALA A 131 0.42 6.48 1.67
N ARG A 132 -0.11 5.42 2.25
CA ARG A 132 -0.09 5.17 3.71
C ARG A 132 0.87 4.04 4.05
N ILE A 133 1.39 4.06 5.27
CA ILE A 133 2.20 2.96 5.80
C ILE A 133 1.35 2.15 6.76
N TYR A 134 1.27 0.83 6.58
CA TYR A 134 0.45 -0.03 7.44
C TYR A 134 1.33 -0.85 8.38
N ALA A 135 1.16 -0.66 9.69
CA ALA A 135 1.72 -1.52 10.71
C ALA A 135 0.69 -2.60 11.06
N ILE A 136 0.96 -3.85 10.67
CA ILE A 136 0.02 -4.98 10.77
C ILE A 136 0.64 -6.05 11.67
N GLY A 137 -0.10 -6.50 12.68
CA GLY A 137 0.31 -7.61 13.56
C GLY A 137 1.66 -7.42 14.25
N GLY A 138 2.40 -8.50 14.42
CA GLY A 138 3.70 -8.54 15.13
C GLY A 138 3.56 -9.03 16.57
N ARG A 139 4.53 -8.67 17.41
CA ARG A 139 4.57 -9.00 18.84
C ARG A 139 4.94 -7.78 19.66
N ASP A 140 4.21 -7.53 20.75
CA ASP A 140 4.46 -6.40 21.67
C ASP A 140 5.51 -6.69 22.77
N GLY A 141 5.89 -7.95 22.90
CA GLY A 141 6.84 -8.44 23.90
C GLY A 141 6.33 -9.75 24.48
N ASP A 142 5.02 -9.79 24.74
CA ASP A 142 4.35 -10.89 25.41
C ASP A 142 3.45 -11.67 24.44
N THR A 143 2.70 -10.97 23.60
CA THR A 143 1.63 -11.57 22.79
C THR A 143 1.77 -11.29 21.30
N ALA A 144 1.29 -12.22 20.48
CA ALA A 144 1.08 -11.97 19.06
C ALA A 144 -0.09 -11.01 18.89
N LEU A 145 0.03 -10.08 17.94
CA LEU A 145 -0.91 -8.98 17.73
C LEU A 145 -1.78 -9.23 16.50
N ALA A 146 -3.05 -8.82 16.59
CA ALA A 146 -3.95 -8.70 15.45
C ALA A 146 -4.16 -7.23 15.02
N SER A 147 -3.68 -6.28 15.82
CA SER A 147 -3.93 -4.84 15.63
C SER A 147 -3.31 -4.31 14.34
N VAL A 148 -3.95 -3.32 13.75
CA VAL A 148 -3.50 -2.66 12.52
C VAL A 148 -3.57 -1.16 12.70
N GLU A 149 -2.55 -0.46 12.22
CA GLU A 149 -2.50 1.00 12.20
C GLU A 149 -2.01 1.50 10.85
N ALA A 150 -2.55 2.63 10.40
CA ALA A 150 -2.14 3.29 9.17
C ALA A 150 -1.51 4.64 9.48
N PHE A 151 -0.26 4.84 9.08
CA PHE A 151 0.40 6.13 9.11
C PHE A 151 0.10 6.92 7.85
N ASP A 152 -0.33 8.16 8.05
CA ASP A 152 -0.46 9.13 6.99
C ASP A 152 0.78 10.04 6.96
N PRO A 153 1.62 9.96 5.91
CA PRO A 153 2.84 10.76 5.82
C PRO A 153 2.61 12.24 5.58
N VAL A 154 1.41 12.64 5.13
CA VAL A 154 1.04 14.03 4.90
C VAL A 154 0.51 14.63 6.20
N ALA A 155 -0.40 13.95 6.89
CA ALA A 155 -0.90 14.40 8.19
C ALA A 155 0.13 14.22 9.31
N GLY A 156 1.11 13.32 9.13
CA GLY A 156 2.15 13.07 10.11
C GLY A 156 1.60 12.40 11.38
N CYS A 157 0.59 11.54 11.24
CA CYS A 157 -0.03 10.83 12.36
C CYS A 157 -0.47 9.40 11.99
N TRP A 158 -0.62 8.56 13.02
CA TRP A 158 -1.11 7.20 12.91
C TRP A 158 -2.61 7.16 13.21
N PHE A 159 -3.32 6.29 12.49
CA PHE A 159 -4.74 6.02 12.67
C PHE A 159 -4.96 4.54 12.99
N PRO A 160 -5.83 4.20 13.95
CA PRO A 160 -6.22 2.82 14.16
C PRO A 160 -7.00 2.31 12.96
N MET A 161 -6.76 1.06 12.59
CA MET A 161 -7.46 0.35 11.53
C MET A 161 -8.13 -0.91 12.12
N PRO A 162 -9.14 -1.46 11.43
CA PRO A 162 -9.74 -2.73 11.83
C PRO A 162 -8.66 -3.81 12.03
N PRO A 163 -8.71 -4.58 13.12
CA PRO A 163 -7.76 -5.63 13.38
C PRO A 163 -8.00 -6.82 12.44
N MET A 164 -6.96 -7.64 12.25
CA MET A 164 -7.11 -8.98 11.67
C MET A 164 -7.98 -9.84 12.60
N ALA A 165 -8.62 -10.88 12.05
CA ALA A 165 -9.33 -11.88 12.81
C ALA A 165 -8.35 -12.73 13.65
N ASN A 166 -7.18 -13.03 13.11
CA ASN A 166 -6.15 -13.80 13.80
C ASN A 166 -4.98 -12.92 14.24
N SER A 167 -4.46 -13.15 15.44
CA SER A 167 -3.17 -12.60 15.83
C SER A 167 -2.05 -13.27 15.04
N ARG A 168 -1.09 -12.48 14.54
CA ARG A 168 -0.02 -12.98 13.67
C ARG A 168 1.30 -12.32 14.00
N GLU A 169 2.32 -13.13 14.23
CA GLU A 169 3.72 -12.74 14.15
C GLU A 169 4.48 -13.59 13.12
N VAL A 170 5.57 -13.03 12.58
CA VAL A 170 6.48 -13.71 11.64
C VAL A 170 5.72 -14.33 10.45
N PHE A 171 4.88 -13.53 9.82
CA PHE A 171 3.89 -13.93 8.81
C PHE A 171 4.18 -13.27 7.46
N GLY A 172 3.76 -13.87 6.35
CA GLY A 172 3.99 -13.27 5.05
C GLY A 172 3.01 -12.13 4.77
N THR A 173 3.48 -11.02 4.20
CA THR A 173 2.62 -9.92 3.74
C THR A 173 2.85 -9.58 2.27
N ALA A 174 1.79 -9.28 1.54
CA ALA A 174 1.89 -8.87 0.13
C ALA A 174 0.90 -7.75 -0.19
N VAL A 175 1.18 -7.00 -1.24
CA VAL A 175 0.24 -6.03 -1.82
C VAL A 175 0.01 -6.40 -3.26
N VAL A 176 -1.26 -6.58 -3.62
CA VAL A 176 -1.71 -6.76 -5.00
C VAL A 176 -2.94 -5.89 -5.18
N ASP A 177 -2.99 -5.10 -6.26
CA ASP A 177 -4.13 -4.26 -6.63
C ASP A 177 -4.66 -3.37 -5.50
N GLY A 178 -3.76 -2.81 -4.69
CA GLY A 178 -4.10 -1.93 -3.57
C GLY A 178 -4.68 -2.63 -2.34
N ARG A 179 -4.77 -3.96 -2.34
CA ARG A 179 -5.18 -4.78 -1.19
C ARG A 179 -3.97 -5.35 -0.47
N VAL A 180 -4.10 -5.49 0.85
CA VAL A 180 -3.03 -6.01 1.71
C VAL A 180 -3.37 -7.43 2.14
N TYR A 181 -2.50 -8.37 1.81
CA TYR A 181 -2.67 -9.78 2.14
C TYR A 181 -1.76 -10.17 3.30
N ALA A 182 -2.29 -10.95 4.24
CA ALA A 182 -1.57 -11.52 5.36
C ALA A 182 -1.69 -13.06 5.34
N PHE A 183 -0.56 -13.76 5.32
CA PHE A 183 -0.49 -15.21 5.14
C PHE A 183 0.28 -15.88 6.27
N GLY A 184 -0.37 -16.86 6.91
CA GLY A 184 0.26 -17.70 7.93
C GLY A 184 0.76 -16.91 9.13
N GLY A 185 1.95 -17.28 9.63
CA GLY A 185 2.51 -16.75 10.87
C GLY A 185 2.27 -17.65 12.07
N ARG A 186 2.41 -17.05 13.25
CA ARG A 186 2.13 -17.70 14.53
C ARG A 186 1.18 -16.83 15.35
N ASP A 187 0.23 -17.43 16.04
CA ASP A 187 -0.71 -16.77 16.96
C ASP A 187 -0.18 -16.67 18.41
N GLY A 188 1.11 -17.00 18.60
CA GLY A 188 1.74 -17.15 19.92
C GLY A 188 1.80 -18.60 20.41
N VAL A 189 0.95 -19.49 19.88
CA VAL A 189 0.89 -20.91 20.24
C VAL A 189 1.34 -21.77 19.06
N GLN A 190 0.65 -21.68 17.93
CA GLN A 190 0.80 -22.56 16.78
C GLN A 190 1.07 -21.83 15.47
N ALA A 191 1.66 -22.54 14.51
CA ALA A 191 1.80 -22.06 13.15
C ALA A 191 0.43 -22.00 12.47
N LEU A 192 0.19 -20.96 11.67
CA LEU A 192 -1.09 -20.71 10.99
C LEU A 192 -0.98 -21.06 9.50
N SER A 193 -2.06 -21.58 8.94
CA SER A 193 -2.29 -21.66 7.48
C SER A 193 -3.30 -20.63 6.98
N SER A 194 -4.02 -19.97 7.90
CA SER A 194 -5.05 -18.98 7.54
C SER A 194 -4.45 -17.80 6.79
N ALA A 195 -5.28 -17.20 5.95
CA ALA A 195 -4.95 -16.05 5.13
C ALA A 195 -6.09 -15.01 5.24
N GLU A 196 -5.73 -13.74 5.21
CA GLU A 196 -6.67 -12.63 5.32
C GLU A 196 -6.28 -11.52 4.35
N VAL A 197 -7.26 -10.81 3.80
CA VAL A 197 -7.05 -9.64 2.95
C VAL A 197 -7.72 -8.42 3.54
N PHE A 198 -6.99 -7.32 3.60
CA PHE A 198 -7.53 -6.00 3.92
C PHE A 198 -7.77 -5.24 2.63
N ASP A 199 -9.00 -4.78 2.43
CA ASP A 199 -9.35 -3.83 1.38
C ASP A 199 -9.41 -2.42 2.00
N PRO A 200 -8.42 -1.54 1.73
CA PRO A 200 -8.42 -0.19 2.28
C PRO A 200 -9.60 0.67 1.84
N PHE A 201 -10.23 0.35 0.70
CA PHE A 201 -11.40 1.09 0.21
C PHE A 201 -12.65 0.73 0.98
N LYS A 202 -12.83 -0.56 1.29
CA LYS A 202 -13.94 -1.05 2.13
C LYS A 202 -13.70 -0.81 3.61
N GLY A 203 -12.43 -0.72 4.02
CA GLY A 203 -12.04 -0.60 5.42
C GLY A 203 -12.40 -1.85 6.22
N LEU A 204 -12.20 -3.04 5.67
CA LEU A 204 -12.49 -4.30 6.37
C LEU A 204 -11.52 -5.42 5.94
N TRP A 205 -11.33 -6.38 6.83
CA TRP A 205 -10.63 -7.62 6.57
C TRP A 205 -11.62 -8.71 6.12
N GLU A 206 -11.22 -9.48 5.11
CA GLU A 206 -11.95 -10.65 4.63
C GLU A 206 -11.06 -11.89 4.83
N GLU A 207 -11.67 -13.00 5.27
CA GLU A 207 -10.98 -14.29 5.35
C GLU A 207 -10.80 -14.88 3.94
N LEU A 208 -9.62 -15.40 3.67
CA LEU A 208 -9.28 -16.08 2.43
C LEU A 208 -9.18 -17.59 2.67
N PRO A 209 -9.29 -18.41 1.61
CA PRO A 209 -8.98 -19.82 1.70
C PRO A 209 -7.60 -20.04 2.35
N PRO A 210 -7.45 -21.03 3.23
CA PRO A 210 -6.18 -21.27 3.91
C PRO A 210 -5.17 -21.94 2.97
N MET A 211 -3.89 -21.74 3.25
CA MET A 211 -2.81 -22.54 2.66
C MET A 211 -2.95 -24.01 3.05
N ALA A 212 -2.43 -24.91 2.22
CA ALA A 212 -2.34 -26.34 2.53
C ALA A 212 -1.38 -26.58 3.70
N THR A 213 -0.27 -25.83 3.76
CA THR A 213 0.75 -25.97 4.81
C THR A 213 0.75 -24.78 5.74
N ARG A 214 0.54 -25.02 7.05
CA ARG A 214 0.77 -24.02 8.09
C ARG A 214 2.25 -23.63 8.15
N ARG A 215 2.55 -22.33 8.26
CA ARG A 215 3.93 -21.84 8.23
C ARG A 215 4.09 -20.48 8.91
N PHE A 216 5.21 -20.29 9.61
CA PHE A 216 5.73 -19.00 10.07
C PHE A 216 7.18 -18.82 9.61
N GLY A 217 7.73 -17.61 9.60
CA GLY A 217 9.07 -17.36 9.06
C GLY A 217 9.16 -17.56 7.54
N LEU A 218 8.01 -17.52 6.87
CA LEU A 218 7.86 -17.58 5.42
C LEU A 218 8.24 -16.24 4.77
N ARG A 219 8.40 -16.25 3.45
CA ARG A 219 8.46 -15.02 2.65
C ARG A 219 7.46 -15.05 1.50
N THR A 220 6.77 -13.95 1.30
CA THR A 220 5.85 -13.69 0.19
C THR A 220 6.59 -13.06 -0.99
N ALA A 221 6.27 -13.27 -2.26
CA ALA A 221 6.78 -12.45 -3.36
C ALA A 221 5.66 -12.19 -4.35
N VAL A 222 5.60 -10.98 -4.92
CA VAL A 222 4.57 -10.62 -5.90
C VAL A 222 5.18 -10.62 -7.28
N ALA A 223 4.70 -11.50 -8.16
CA ALA A 223 5.13 -11.61 -9.55
C ALA A 223 3.93 -11.97 -10.43
N GLY A 224 3.72 -11.22 -11.52
CA GLY A 224 2.59 -11.45 -12.43
C GLY A 224 1.21 -11.30 -11.78
N GLY A 225 1.07 -10.46 -10.74
CA GLY A 225 -0.18 -10.32 -9.99
C GLY A 225 -0.46 -11.44 -8.98
N MET A 226 0.35 -12.50 -8.95
CA MET A 226 0.22 -13.61 -8.02
C MET A 226 1.12 -13.43 -6.79
N VAL A 227 0.74 -14.04 -5.67
CA VAL A 227 1.53 -14.02 -4.43
C VAL A 227 2.15 -15.39 -4.16
N PHE A 228 3.47 -15.47 -4.31
CA PHE A 228 4.26 -16.64 -3.98
C PHE A 228 4.56 -16.68 -2.49
N VAL A 229 4.18 -17.74 -1.81
CA VAL A 229 4.48 -17.99 -0.40
C VAL A 229 5.51 -19.12 -0.30
N MET A 230 6.70 -18.79 0.20
CA MET A 230 7.87 -19.66 0.12
C MET A 230 8.46 -19.97 1.49
N GLY A 231 8.76 -21.25 1.71
CA GLY A 231 9.52 -21.71 2.86
C GLY A 231 8.85 -21.43 4.21
N GLY A 232 9.65 -21.14 5.22
CA GLY A 232 9.20 -20.99 6.61
C GLY A 232 9.31 -22.27 7.41
N HIS A 233 8.53 -22.38 8.48
CA HIS A 233 8.57 -23.47 9.44
C HIS A 233 7.14 -23.85 9.87
N ASN A 234 6.82 -25.14 9.90
CA ASN A 234 5.47 -25.63 10.21
C ASN A 234 5.24 -26.01 11.69
N GLY A 235 6.23 -25.73 12.54
CA GLY A 235 6.28 -26.13 13.95
C GLY A 235 7.18 -27.34 14.22
N GLY A 236 7.51 -28.13 13.19
CA GLY A 236 8.46 -29.24 13.29
C GLY A 236 9.73 -29.03 12.48
N LEU A 237 9.61 -28.64 11.20
CA LEU A 237 10.72 -28.57 10.25
C LEU A 237 10.69 -27.28 9.42
N ALA A 238 11.87 -26.88 8.94
CA ALA A 238 11.99 -25.86 7.89
C ALA A 238 11.45 -26.41 6.56
N LEU A 239 10.78 -25.57 5.78
CA LEU A 239 10.03 -25.96 4.58
C LEU A 239 10.78 -25.61 3.30
N SER A 240 10.64 -26.45 2.28
CA SER A 240 10.97 -26.16 0.88
C SER A 240 9.74 -25.90 0.01
N SER A 241 8.53 -26.19 0.52
CA SER A 241 7.30 -26.04 -0.23
C SER A 241 6.99 -24.58 -0.53
N VAL A 242 6.39 -24.38 -1.70
CA VAL A 242 5.98 -23.10 -2.24
C VAL A 242 4.51 -23.22 -2.64
N GLU A 243 3.71 -22.27 -2.20
CA GLU A 243 2.30 -22.17 -2.57
C GLU A 243 2.10 -20.79 -3.21
N VAL A 244 1.35 -20.72 -4.30
CA VAL A 244 1.03 -19.45 -4.96
C VAL A 244 -0.46 -19.17 -4.78
N PHE A 245 -0.78 -17.94 -4.39
CA PHE A 245 -2.14 -17.46 -4.30
C PHE A 245 -2.43 -16.55 -5.50
N ASP A 246 -3.52 -16.84 -6.19
CA ASP A 246 -4.06 -15.99 -7.25
C ASP A 246 -5.24 -15.17 -6.71
N PRO A 247 -5.07 -13.83 -6.52
CA PRO A 247 -6.14 -12.94 -6.11
C PRO A 247 -7.37 -12.93 -7.03
N ALA A 248 -7.20 -13.22 -8.33
CA ALA A 248 -8.30 -13.16 -9.29
C ALA A 248 -9.26 -14.35 -9.14
N SER A 249 -8.72 -15.55 -8.96
CA SER A 249 -9.52 -16.77 -8.72
C SER A 249 -9.80 -17.04 -7.24
N ASN A 250 -9.15 -16.31 -6.32
CA ASN A 250 -9.23 -16.53 -4.88
C ASN A 250 -8.85 -17.98 -4.50
N ALA A 251 -7.79 -18.50 -5.10
CA ALA A 251 -7.39 -19.90 -4.95
C ALA A 251 -5.88 -20.05 -4.75
N TRP A 252 -5.51 -21.16 -4.13
CA TRP A 252 -4.13 -21.60 -3.94
C TRP A 252 -3.75 -22.67 -4.95
N GLU A 253 -2.51 -22.62 -5.42
CA GLU A 253 -1.87 -23.67 -6.18
C GLU A 253 -0.54 -24.05 -5.50
N GLU A 254 -0.27 -25.35 -5.39
CA GLU A 254 1.04 -25.83 -4.94
C GLU A 254 2.02 -25.83 -6.11
N LEU A 255 3.17 -25.19 -5.92
CA LEU A 255 4.24 -25.17 -6.90
C LEU A 255 5.33 -26.17 -6.55
N PRO A 256 6.19 -26.55 -7.51
CA PRO A 256 7.37 -27.36 -7.23
C PRO A 256 8.19 -26.78 -6.08
N HIS A 257 8.74 -27.69 -5.27
CA HIS A 257 9.47 -27.31 -4.06
C HIS A 257 10.85 -26.75 -4.42
N MET A 258 11.35 -25.85 -3.57
CA MET A 258 12.77 -25.47 -3.59
C MET A 258 13.63 -26.71 -3.31
N VAL A 259 14.82 -26.76 -3.90
CA VAL A 259 15.84 -27.79 -3.63
C VAL A 259 16.29 -27.71 -2.18
N THR A 260 16.51 -26.48 -1.67
CA THR A 260 16.89 -26.25 -0.28
C THR A 260 15.68 -25.80 0.53
N ARG A 261 15.38 -26.50 1.63
CA ARG A 261 14.43 -26.00 2.64
C ARG A 261 14.98 -24.74 3.33
N ARG A 262 14.13 -23.75 3.55
CA ARG A 262 14.54 -22.43 4.05
C ARG A 262 13.48 -21.84 4.97
N ARG A 263 13.90 -21.35 6.14
CA ARG A 263 13.18 -20.33 6.92
C ARG A 263 13.99 -19.06 7.01
N ASP A 264 13.33 -17.93 7.26
CA ASP A 264 13.98 -16.63 7.41
C ASP A 264 14.86 -16.28 6.19
N LEU A 265 14.47 -16.77 5.00
CA LEU A 265 15.14 -16.43 3.75
C LEU A 265 14.92 -14.96 3.41
N SER A 266 15.73 -14.46 2.49
CA SER A 266 15.45 -13.22 1.79
C SER A 266 14.91 -13.50 0.39
N ARG A 267 14.23 -12.51 -0.18
CA ARG A 267 13.53 -12.61 -1.47
C ARG A 267 13.95 -11.50 -2.41
N ALA A 268 13.86 -11.77 -3.71
CA ALA A 268 13.86 -10.74 -4.75
C ALA A 268 12.93 -11.15 -5.89
N VAL A 269 12.44 -10.16 -6.64
CA VAL A 269 11.72 -10.36 -7.90
C VAL A 269 12.41 -9.50 -8.95
N VAL A 270 12.89 -10.14 -10.01
CA VAL A 270 13.55 -9.47 -11.14
C VAL A 270 13.03 -10.13 -12.42
N GLU A 271 12.58 -9.32 -13.37
CA GLU A 271 12.10 -9.80 -14.68
C GLU A 271 11.06 -10.92 -14.58
N GLY A 272 10.16 -10.83 -13.59
CA GLY A 272 9.11 -11.82 -13.34
C GLY A 272 9.58 -13.12 -12.65
N LYS A 273 10.89 -13.33 -12.48
CA LYS A 273 11.44 -14.47 -11.73
C LYS A 273 11.48 -14.18 -10.24
N VAL A 274 11.22 -15.21 -9.44
CA VAL A 274 11.21 -15.11 -7.97
C VAL A 274 12.46 -15.79 -7.42
N TYR A 275 13.25 -15.07 -6.61
CA TYR A 275 14.51 -15.54 -6.06
C TYR A 275 14.39 -15.83 -4.57
N ALA A 276 14.80 -17.03 -4.17
CA ALA A 276 14.94 -17.47 -2.79
C ALA A 276 16.43 -17.44 -2.39
N ILE A 277 16.78 -16.56 -1.46
CA ILE A 277 18.18 -16.20 -1.19
C ILE A 277 18.52 -16.46 0.27
N GLY A 278 19.51 -17.33 0.51
CA GLY A 278 20.02 -17.61 1.86
C GLY A 278 18.95 -18.19 2.80
N GLY A 279 19.00 -17.77 4.07
CA GLY A 279 18.12 -18.23 5.15
C GLY A 279 18.74 -19.36 5.96
N HIS A 280 17.90 -20.15 6.62
CA HIS A 280 18.31 -21.26 7.48
C HIS A 280 17.60 -22.56 7.08
N ASN A 281 18.35 -23.64 6.87
CA ASN A 281 17.80 -24.91 6.39
C ASN A 281 17.34 -25.86 7.53
N GLY A 282 17.00 -25.32 8.69
CA GLY A 282 16.74 -26.09 9.91
C GLY A 282 18.00 -26.54 10.67
N GLY A 283 19.16 -26.66 10.03
CA GLY A 283 20.44 -26.97 10.70
C GLY A 283 21.40 -25.78 10.74
N LEU A 284 21.70 -25.19 9.59
CA LEU A 284 22.68 -24.12 9.44
C LEU A 284 22.14 -22.98 8.55
N PRO A 285 22.70 -21.76 8.67
CA PRO A 285 22.58 -20.76 7.62
C PRO A 285 23.10 -21.29 6.28
N VAL A 286 22.50 -20.87 5.18
CA VAL A 286 22.88 -21.29 3.82
C VAL A 286 23.29 -20.11 2.95
N SER A 287 24.15 -20.37 1.96
CA SER A 287 24.54 -19.41 0.91
C SER A 287 23.87 -19.66 -0.43
N SER A 288 23.14 -20.78 -0.57
CA SER A 288 22.50 -21.16 -1.82
C SER A 288 21.43 -20.17 -2.22
N VAL A 289 21.28 -19.99 -3.53
CA VAL A 289 20.25 -19.16 -4.16
C VAL A 289 19.54 -20.00 -5.20
N GLU A 290 18.23 -19.85 -5.28
CA GLU A 290 17.38 -20.54 -6.25
C GLU A 290 16.43 -19.54 -6.87
N ALA A 291 16.13 -19.68 -8.15
CA ALA A 291 15.16 -18.84 -8.86
C ALA A 291 14.06 -19.71 -9.46
N PHE A 292 12.80 -19.34 -9.19
CA PHE A 292 11.66 -19.88 -9.90
C PHE A 292 11.54 -19.18 -11.25
N ASP A 293 11.56 -19.97 -12.31
CA ASP A 293 11.31 -19.51 -13.67
C ASP A 293 9.87 -19.87 -14.07
N PRO A 294 8.96 -18.88 -14.19
CA PRO A 294 7.57 -19.15 -14.57
C PRO A 294 7.43 -19.81 -15.95
N ALA A 295 8.41 -19.64 -16.85
CA ALA A 295 8.36 -20.23 -18.18
C ALA A 295 8.59 -21.75 -18.15
N SER A 296 9.47 -22.23 -17.28
CA SER A 296 9.71 -23.68 -17.11
C SER A 296 8.87 -24.29 -15.99
N GLY A 297 8.31 -23.47 -15.09
CA GLY A 297 7.60 -23.92 -13.91
C GLY A 297 8.51 -24.58 -12.87
N THR A 298 9.82 -24.31 -12.89
CA THR A 298 10.80 -24.99 -12.03
C THR A 298 11.68 -24.03 -11.23
N TRP A 299 12.15 -24.52 -10.08
CA TRP A 299 13.22 -23.88 -9.31
C TRP A 299 14.59 -24.30 -9.87
N ASN A 300 15.40 -23.31 -10.23
CA ASN A 300 16.73 -23.51 -10.76
C ASN A 300 17.78 -23.03 -9.75
N PRO A 301 18.71 -23.89 -9.31
CA PRO A 301 19.84 -23.46 -8.50
C PRO A 301 20.71 -22.46 -9.26
N LEU A 302 21.14 -21.41 -8.55
CA LEU A 302 22.04 -20.39 -9.06
C LEU A 302 23.37 -20.43 -8.30
N PRO A 303 24.43 -19.76 -8.81
CA PRO A 303 25.67 -19.63 -8.06
C PRO A 303 25.42 -19.13 -6.64
N PRO A 304 26.03 -19.76 -5.63
CA PRO A 304 25.82 -19.38 -4.24
C PRO A 304 26.53 -18.06 -3.92
N MET A 305 26.07 -17.40 -2.86
CA MET A 305 26.81 -16.30 -2.25
C MET A 305 28.15 -16.79 -1.69
N SER A 306 29.13 -15.90 -1.56
CA SER A 306 30.45 -16.23 -0.97
C SER A 306 30.38 -16.57 0.51
N MET A 307 29.36 -16.05 1.23
CA MET A 307 29.13 -16.31 2.65
C MET A 307 27.74 -16.88 2.90
N ARG A 308 27.58 -17.68 3.95
CA ARG A 308 26.24 -18.14 4.37
C ARG A 308 25.52 -17.02 5.09
N ARG A 309 24.26 -16.76 4.75
CA ARG A 309 23.53 -15.59 5.28
C ARG A 309 22.13 -15.98 5.74
N ARG A 310 21.84 -15.76 7.02
CA ARG A 310 20.46 -15.61 7.55
C ARG A 310 20.28 -14.20 8.10
N ASP A 311 19.03 -13.76 8.26
CA ASP A 311 18.72 -12.40 8.76
C ASP A 311 19.40 -11.27 7.96
N LEU A 312 19.72 -11.55 6.68
CA LEU A 312 20.21 -10.59 5.71
C LEU A 312 19.09 -9.70 5.19
N SER A 313 19.45 -8.58 4.57
CA SER A 313 18.51 -7.81 3.77
C SER A 313 18.84 -7.92 2.29
N THR A 314 17.81 -7.80 1.45
CA THR A 314 17.93 -7.79 -0.01
C THR A 314 17.20 -6.59 -0.59
N VAL A 315 17.82 -5.95 -1.57
CA VAL A 315 17.18 -4.92 -2.39
C VAL A 315 17.42 -5.19 -3.87
N VAL A 316 16.45 -4.81 -4.69
CA VAL A 316 16.58 -4.81 -6.15
C VAL A 316 16.76 -3.37 -6.60
N LEU A 317 17.81 -3.12 -7.38
CA LEU A 317 18.10 -1.84 -8.00
C LEU A 317 18.71 -2.08 -9.38
N ASP A 318 18.16 -1.41 -10.40
CA ASP A 318 18.59 -1.51 -11.80
C ASP A 318 18.72 -2.97 -12.29
N GLY A 319 17.70 -3.80 -11.99
CA GLY A 319 17.65 -5.21 -12.38
C GLY A 319 18.64 -6.12 -11.63
N ARG A 320 19.42 -5.58 -10.69
CA ARG A 320 20.42 -6.34 -9.92
C ARG A 320 19.97 -6.56 -8.49
N ILE A 321 20.40 -7.69 -7.91
CA ILE A 321 20.01 -8.12 -6.57
C ILE A 321 21.16 -7.88 -5.61
N TYR A 322 20.99 -6.98 -4.66
CA TYR A 322 21.99 -6.67 -3.65
C TYR A 322 21.64 -7.39 -2.35
N VAL A 323 22.59 -8.11 -1.77
CA VAL A 323 22.48 -8.75 -0.46
C VAL A 323 23.41 -8.05 0.52
N ILE A 324 22.88 -7.70 1.69
CA ILE A 324 23.55 -6.81 2.64
C ILE A 324 23.50 -7.43 4.04
N GLY A 325 24.69 -7.62 4.62
CA GLY A 325 24.86 -8.11 5.98
C GLY A 325 24.26 -9.50 6.20
N GLY A 326 23.59 -9.67 7.33
CA GLY A 326 23.11 -10.95 7.82
C GLY A 326 24.09 -11.57 8.81
N HIS A 327 23.97 -12.89 8.98
CA HIS A 327 24.67 -13.60 10.03
C HIS A 327 25.12 -14.99 9.58
N GLU A 328 26.36 -15.33 9.94
CA GLU A 328 27.01 -16.61 9.69
C GLU A 328 27.58 -17.16 11.01
N GLY A 329 27.13 -18.34 11.44
CA GLY A 329 27.82 -19.11 12.50
C GLY A 329 28.03 -18.38 13.85
N GLY A 330 27.21 -17.39 14.21
CA GLY A 330 27.34 -16.59 15.43
C GLY A 330 27.74 -15.14 15.17
N ARG A 331 28.24 -14.81 13.97
CA ARG A 331 28.81 -13.50 13.65
C ARG A 331 27.90 -12.70 12.71
N ALA A 332 27.64 -11.44 13.03
CA ALA A 332 27.02 -10.51 12.10
C ALA A 332 28.01 -10.12 10.99
N LEU A 333 27.51 -9.86 9.78
CA LEU A 333 28.32 -9.59 8.61
C LEU A 333 28.27 -8.12 8.23
N ALA A 334 29.42 -7.55 7.85
CA ALA A 334 29.53 -6.24 7.21
C ALA A 334 29.58 -6.33 5.68
N SER A 335 29.78 -7.54 5.14
CA SER A 335 29.91 -7.76 3.70
C SER A 335 28.58 -7.57 2.97
N ALA A 336 28.70 -7.08 1.74
CA ALA A 336 27.61 -7.01 0.77
C ALA A 336 28.06 -7.62 -0.56
N GLU A 337 27.11 -8.17 -1.30
CA GLU A 337 27.34 -8.77 -2.62
C GLU A 337 26.21 -8.33 -3.56
N VAL A 338 26.48 -8.28 -4.85
CA VAL A 338 25.49 -8.01 -5.90
C VAL A 338 25.47 -9.17 -6.88
N PHE A 339 24.28 -9.64 -7.22
CA PHE A 339 24.04 -10.60 -8.28
C PHE A 339 23.47 -9.87 -9.49
N ASP A 340 24.08 -10.11 -10.63
CA ASP A 340 23.55 -9.68 -11.92
C ASP A 340 22.91 -10.87 -12.64
N PRO A 341 21.56 -10.91 -12.77
CA PRO A 341 20.87 -11.98 -13.46
C PRO A 341 21.27 -12.16 -14.93
N ASN A 342 21.72 -11.10 -15.60
CA ASN A 342 22.13 -11.17 -17.01
C ASN A 342 23.48 -11.87 -17.17
N VAL A 343 24.37 -11.67 -16.20
CA VAL A 343 25.69 -12.32 -16.16
C VAL A 343 25.61 -13.69 -15.49
N GLY A 344 24.65 -13.87 -14.59
CA GLY A 344 24.50 -15.08 -13.79
C GLY A 344 25.58 -15.22 -12.72
N ALA A 345 26.16 -14.12 -12.23
CA ALA A 345 27.29 -14.15 -11.29
C ALA A 345 27.14 -13.15 -10.15
N TRP A 346 27.76 -13.48 -9.02
CA TRP A 346 27.92 -12.59 -7.87
C TRP A 346 29.22 -11.78 -7.98
N ALA A 347 29.17 -10.54 -7.53
CA ALA A 347 30.33 -9.70 -7.28
C ALA A 347 30.32 -9.21 -5.83
N GLY A 348 31.50 -9.25 -5.19
CA GLY A 348 31.68 -8.65 -3.87
C GLY A 348 31.64 -7.13 -3.95
N LEU A 349 30.99 -6.50 -2.97
CA LEU A 349 31.00 -5.05 -2.79
C LEU A 349 31.91 -4.67 -1.62
N PRO A 350 32.38 -3.42 -1.54
CA PRO A 350 33.06 -2.94 -0.34
C PRO A 350 32.20 -3.20 0.90
N PRO A 351 32.82 -3.60 2.02
CA PRO A 351 32.08 -3.86 3.25
C PRO A 351 31.53 -2.55 3.84
N MET A 352 30.44 -2.68 4.58
CA MET A 352 29.95 -1.63 5.48
C MET A 352 30.96 -1.38 6.62
N SER A 353 30.88 -0.21 7.24
CA SER A 353 31.68 0.16 8.41
C SER A 353 31.27 -0.63 9.65
N TRP A 354 29.99 -1.00 9.75
CA TRP A 354 29.46 -1.84 10.81
C TRP A 354 28.89 -3.16 10.27
N CYS A 355 29.09 -4.24 11.00
CA CYS A 355 28.38 -5.49 10.74
C CYS A 355 26.92 -5.36 11.18
N ARG A 356 26.01 -5.94 10.40
CA ARG A 356 24.57 -5.79 10.61
C ARG A 356 23.83 -7.07 10.28
N ARG A 357 22.98 -7.53 11.17
CA ARG A 357 21.88 -8.47 10.87
C ARG A 357 20.54 -7.90 11.31
N SER A 358 19.44 -8.40 10.75
CA SER A 358 18.07 -7.91 11.05
C SER A 358 17.96 -6.39 10.89
N LEU A 359 18.66 -5.86 9.88
CA LEU A 359 18.71 -4.46 9.50
C LEU A 359 17.51 -4.08 8.62
N GLY A 360 17.25 -2.78 8.55
CA GLY A 360 16.35 -2.21 7.57
C GLY A 360 17.12 -1.79 6.31
N THR A 361 16.51 -1.94 5.14
CA THR A 361 17.06 -1.39 3.89
C THR A 361 16.02 -0.69 3.06
N ALA A 362 16.45 0.34 2.34
CA ALA A 362 15.60 1.09 1.43
C ALA A 362 16.38 1.54 0.19
N VAL A 363 15.66 1.70 -0.92
CA VAL A 363 16.19 2.28 -2.16
C VAL A 363 15.50 3.60 -2.39
N VAL A 364 16.28 4.69 -2.42
CA VAL A 364 15.79 6.05 -2.67
C VAL A 364 16.79 6.76 -3.58
N ALA A 365 16.29 7.37 -4.66
CA ALA A 365 17.09 8.11 -5.63
C ALA A 365 18.32 7.33 -6.14
N GLY A 366 18.14 6.06 -6.50
CA GLY A 366 19.21 5.20 -7.03
C GLY A 366 20.28 4.78 -6.01
N LYS A 367 20.09 5.05 -4.72
CA LYS A 367 21.03 4.66 -3.65
C LYS A 367 20.40 3.67 -2.68
N ILE A 368 21.25 2.85 -2.07
CA ILE A 368 20.82 1.81 -1.14
C ILE A 368 21.19 2.23 0.29
N TYR A 369 20.21 2.27 1.17
CA TYR A 369 20.38 2.65 2.56
C TYR A 369 20.36 1.39 3.42
N ALA A 370 21.37 1.20 4.27
CA ALA A 370 21.47 0.15 5.28
C ALA A 370 21.34 0.81 6.67
N ILE A 371 20.28 0.46 7.40
CA ILE A 371 19.84 1.21 8.59
C ILE A 371 19.74 0.26 9.77
N GLY A 372 20.31 0.66 10.92
CA GLY A 372 20.21 -0.07 12.18
C GLY A 372 20.68 -1.52 12.07
N GLY A 373 19.96 -2.41 12.76
CA GLY A 373 20.26 -3.84 12.87
C GLY A 373 20.95 -4.19 14.18
N TYR A 374 21.64 -5.33 14.19
CA TYR A 374 22.38 -5.87 15.32
C TYR A 374 23.78 -6.30 14.87
N ASP A 375 24.82 -5.86 15.57
CA ASP A 375 26.23 -6.12 15.23
C ASP A 375 26.80 -7.42 15.84
N GLY A 376 26.00 -8.13 16.63
CA GLY A 376 26.44 -9.29 17.40
C GLY A 376 26.59 -9.00 18.90
N ALA A 377 26.63 -7.73 19.29
CA ALA A 377 26.68 -7.28 20.68
C ALA A 377 25.45 -6.42 21.05
N GLN A 378 25.11 -5.43 20.23
CA GLN A 378 24.08 -4.43 20.52
C GLN A 378 23.22 -4.10 19.29
N ALA A 379 22.02 -3.56 19.55
CA ALA A 379 21.22 -2.95 18.50
C ALA A 379 21.89 -1.64 18.04
N LEU A 380 21.77 -1.33 16.75
CA LEU A 380 22.43 -0.20 16.11
C LEU A 380 21.44 0.92 15.81
N SER A 381 21.91 2.16 15.95
CA SER A 381 21.26 3.35 15.39
C SER A 381 21.97 3.89 14.15
N SER A 382 23.18 3.39 13.83
CA SER A 382 23.94 3.85 12.68
C SER A 382 23.24 3.53 11.36
N ALA A 383 23.45 4.38 10.37
CA ALA A 383 22.95 4.19 9.01
C ALA A 383 24.09 4.47 8.02
N GLU A 384 24.07 3.76 6.89
CA GLU A 384 25.04 3.92 5.81
C GLU A 384 24.30 3.91 4.47
N VAL A 385 24.83 4.65 3.50
CA VAL A 385 24.30 4.68 2.13
C VAL A 385 25.37 4.19 1.16
N PHE A 386 25.00 3.24 0.31
CA PHE A 386 25.78 2.78 -0.81
C PHE A 386 25.33 3.52 -2.06
N ASP A 387 26.31 4.10 -2.76
CA ASP A 387 26.11 4.70 -4.07
C ASP A 387 26.69 3.75 -5.14
N PRO A 388 25.83 3.10 -5.94
CA PRO A 388 26.30 2.18 -6.99
C PRO A 388 27.13 2.87 -8.09
N THR A 389 27.01 4.19 -8.25
CA THR A 389 27.74 4.93 -9.29
C THR A 389 29.21 5.11 -8.92
N THR A 390 29.50 5.33 -7.64
CA THR A 390 30.86 5.45 -7.11
C THR A 390 31.38 4.13 -6.55
N GLY A 391 30.49 3.18 -6.26
CA GLY A 391 30.83 1.90 -5.65
C GLY A 391 31.22 2.02 -4.18
N THR A 392 30.81 3.06 -3.46
CA THR A 392 31.26 3.35 -2.09
C THR A 392 30.12 3.46 -1.09
N TRP A 393 30.39 3.04 0.15
CA TRP A 393 29.55 3.35 1.31
C TRP A 393 29.92 4.70 1.91
N ALA A 394 28.93 5.43 2.40
CA ALA A 394 29.09 6.62 3.21
C ALA A 394 28.26 6.51 4.49
N VAL A 395 28.85 6.93 5.61
CA VAL A 395 28.16 6.96 6.91
C VAL A 395 27.15 8.11 6.93
N LEU A 396 25.95 7.83 7.42
CA LEU A 396 24.92 8.82 7.66
C LEU A 396 24.79 9.14 9.16
N PRO A 397 24.20 10.30 9.50
CA PRO A 397 23.76 10.58 10.86
C PRO A 397 22.96 9.39 11.44
N PRO A 398 23.18 9.03 12.71
CA PRO A 398 22.47 7.92 13.33
C PRO A 398 21.02 8.29 13.63
N MET A 399 20.16 7.26 13.73
CA MET A 399 18.84 7.37 14.36
C MET A 399 19.00 7.80 15.83
N ALA A 400 17.99 8.48 16.37
CA ALA A 400 17.91 8.79 17.79
C ALA A 400 17.71 7.50 18.63
N THR A 401 16.97 6.53 18.11
CA THR A 401 16.74 5.24 18.78
C THR A 401 17.47 4.12 18.04
N ARG A 402 18.10 3.20 18.80
CA ARG A 402 18.69 1.97 18.24
C ARG A 402 17.55 1.04 17.81
N ARG A 403 17.68 0.37 16.66
CA ARG A 403 16.61 -0.49 16.14
C ARG A 403 17.18 -1.75 15.51
N ARG A 404 16.67 -2.91 15.90
CA ARG A 404 16.80 -4.20 15.19
C ARG A 404 15.40 -4.80 14.97
N ARG A 405 15.24 -5.63 13.94
CA ARG A 405 13.94 -6.28 13.62
C ARG A 405 12.80 -5.26 13.53
N PHE A 406 13.08 -4.15 12.85
CA PHE A 406 12.17 -3.04 12.60
C PHE A 406 11.80 -3.02 11.12
N ALA A 407 10.72 -2.33 10.76
CA ALA A 407 10.31 -2.21 9.37
C ALA A 407 10.89 -0.96 8.74
N THR A 408 11.25 -1.07 7.46
CA THR A 408 11.70 0.07 6.64
C THR A 408 10.75 0.38 5.52
N ALA A 409 10.56 1.68 5.35
CA ALA A 409 9.50 2.26 4.56
C ALA A 409 10.00 3.29 3.58
N THR A 410 9.52 3.31 2.33
CA THR A 410 9.77 4.42 1.42
C THR A 410 8.48 5.07 0.94
N VAL A 411 8.22 6.31 1.35
CA VAL A 411 7.08 7.11 0.86
C VAL A 411 7.53 8.54 0.57
N GLY A 412 7.18 9.06 -0.61
CA GLY A 412 7.51 10.43 -1.01
C GLY A 412 9.02 10.75 -0.97
N GLY A 413 9.86 9.77 -1.32
CA GLY A 413 11.33 9.91 -1.28
C GLY A 413 11.94 9.94 0.13
N ARG A 414 11.18 9.64 1.18
CA ARG A 414 11.64 9.56 2.57
C ARG A 414 11.72 8.11 3.03
N ILE A 415 12.64 7.83 3.95
CA ILE A 415 12.76 6.49 4.54
C ILE A 415 12.22 6.52 5.97
N TYR A 416 11.26 5.67 6.32
CA TYR A 416 10.78 5.53 7.69
C TYR A 416 11.32 4.24 8.32
N ALA A 417 11.81 4.34 9.55
CA ALA A 417 12.20 3.22 10.40
C ALA A 417 11.15 3.08 11.51
N ILE A 418 10.40 1.98 11.50
CA ILE A 418 9.17 1.83 12.28
C ILE A 418 9.31 0.63 13.23
N GLY A 419 9.18 0.90 14.54
CA GLY A 419 9.19 -0.13 15.56
C GLY A 419 10.54 -0.80 15.78
N GLY A 420 10.47 -2.08 16.12
CA GLY A 420 11.60 -2.95 16.39
C GLY A 420 11.94 -3.06 17.87
N HIS A 421 13.18 -3.40 18.16
CA HIS A 421 13.73 -3.52 19.52
C HIS A 421 15.01 -2.70 19.63
N ASP A 422 15.19 -1.99 20.74
CA ASP A 422 16.40 -1.18 20.99
C ASP A 422 17.52 -1.93 21.73
N GLY A 423 17.22 -3.12 22.22
CA GLY A 423 18.13 -3.93 23.03
C GLY A 423 17.59 -4.20 24.44
N LEU A 424 16.64 -3.37 24.88
CA LEU A 424 15.98 -3.45 26.18
C LEU A 424 14.47 -3.70 26.04
N GLN A 425 13.80 -3.06 25.10
CA GLN A 425 12.34 -3.11 24.96
C GLN A 425 11.87 -3.06 23.49
N SER A 426 10.62 -3.49 23.29
CA SER A 426 9.86 -3.29 22.05
C SER A 426 9.56 -1.81 21.84
N LEU A 427 9.74 -1.32 20.62
CA LEU A 427 9.53 0.08 20.26
C LEU A 427 8.14 0.28 19.65
N ASN A 428 7.55 1.43 19.95
CA ASN A 428 6.36 1.98 19.29
C ASN A 428 6.65 3.33 18.60
N SER A 429 7.93 3.68 18.48
CA SER A 429 8.35 4.92 17.82
C SER A 429 8.63 4.67 16.34
N ALA A 430 8.45 5.70 15.53
CA ALA A 430 8.94 5.76 14.16
C ALA A 430 9.93 6.91 14.02
N GLU A 431 10.88 6.78 13.11
CA GLU A 431 11.81 7.84 12.70
C GLU A 431 11.82 7.95 11.19
N VAL A 432 12.05 9.16 10.68
CA VAL A 432 12.08 9.43 9.24
C VAL A 432 13.42 10.05 8.84
N LEU A 433 14.05 9.47 7.83
CA LEU A 433 15.21 10.04 7.14
C LEU A 433 14.70 10.92 6.00
N LYS A 434 14.94 12.23 6.12
CA LYS A 434 14.65 13.25 5.10
C LYS A 434 15.93 14.06 4.89
N THR A 435 16.30 14.33 3.64
CA THR A 435 17.49 15.15 3.33
C THR A 435 18.76 14.70 4.09
N LEU A 436 18.98 13.38 4.16
CA LEU A 436 20.11 12.74 4.88
C LEU A 436 20.15 12.98 6.41
N LEU A 437 19.09 13.52 7.01
CA LEU A 437 18.96 13.72 8.46
C LEU A 437 17.75 12.97 9.02
N TRP A 438 17.92 12.37 10.20
CA TRP A 438 16.84 11.71 10.92
C TRP A 438 16.01 12.73 11.70
N ALA A 439 14.70 12.55 11.66
CA ALA A 439 13.74 13.26 12.50
C ALA A 439 12.80 12.26 13.18
N HIS A 440 12.29 12.62 14.36
CA HIS A 440 11.25 11.84 15.02
C HIS A 440 9.98 11.82 14.14
N GLY A 441 9.46 10.62 13.89
CA GLY A 441 8.09 10.42 13.44
C GLY A 441 7.16 10.31 14.65
N PRO A 442 5.84 10.44 14.46
CA PRO A 442 4.91 10.23 15.56
C PRO A 442 4.99 8.78 16.07
N PRO A 443 4.81 8.57 17.39
CA PRO A 443 4.66 7.24 17.94
C PRO A 443 3.36 6.60 17.45
N TYR A 444 3.34 5.28 17.38
CA TYR A 444 2.16 4.45 17.12
C TYR A 444 1.84 3.59 18.36
N ARG A 445 0.73 2.87 18.40
CA ARG A 445 0.38 1.95 19.51
C ARG A 445 -0.40 0.73 19.01
N PRO A 446 0.00 -0.51 19.39
CA PRO A 446 0.97 -0.87 20.43
C PRO A 446 2.45 -0.92 19.95
N CYS A 447 3.40 -1.13 20.87
CA CYS A 447 4.80 -1.45 20.50
C CYS A 447 4.85 -2.72 19.64
N ARG A 448 5.75 -2.79 18.65
CA ARG A 448 5.85 -3.96 17.75
C ARG A 448 7.30 -4.31 17.39
N HIS A 449 7.61 -5.60 17.41
CA HIS A 449 8.68 -6.18 16.60
C HIS A 449 8.20 -6.36 15.16
N ALA A 450 8.86 -5.71 14.21
CA ALA A 450 8.54 -5.88 12.81
C ALA A 450 9.37 -7.02 12.23
N ALA A 451 8.75 -8.19 12.11
CA ALA A 451 9.22 -9.17 11.13
C ALA A 451 8.73 -8.80 9.72
N ASP A 452 7.55 -8.14 9.59
CA ASP A 452 6.87 -7.98 8.30
C ASP A 452 6.02 -6.69 8.16
N ALA A 453 6.32 -5.62 8.91
CA ALA A 453 5.57 -4.35 8.74
C ALA A 453 5.79 -3.80 7.31
N LEU A 454 4.69 -3.71 6.58
CA LEU A 454 4.64 -3.42 5.18
C LEU A 454 4.53 -1.92 4.95
N VAL A 455 5.30 -1.44 3.97
CA VAL A 455 5.32 -0.04 3.58
C VAL A 455 4.90 0.05 2.14
N TRP A 456 3.83 0.79 1.90
CA TRP A 456 3.32 0.98 0.56
C TRP A 456 4.21 1.92 -0.25
N ARG A 457 4.65 1.45 -1.42
CA ARG A 457 5.10 2.30 -2.53
C ARG A 457 3.86 2.74 -3.34
N SER A 458 3.56 4.03 -3.21
CA SER A 458 2.86 4.97 -4.10
C SER A 458 1.89 4.47 -5.21
N CYS A 459 0.73 5.14 -5.23
CA CYS A 459 -0.10 5.52 -6.40
C CYS A 459 -1.04 4.45 -6.99
N LEU A 460 -2.24 4.35 -6.42
CA LEU A 460 -3.43 4.09 -7.24
C LEU A 460 -3.84 5.42 -7.89
N GLU A 461 -3.35 5.67 -9.11
CA GLU A 461 -4.27 6.21 -10.10
C GLU A 461 -5.24 5.07 -10.41
N VAL A 462 -6.48 5.17 -9.93
CA VAL A 462 -7.59 4.48 -10.58
C VAL A 462 -7.67 5.07 -11.98
N ARG A 463 -7.05 4.41 -12.96
CA ARG A 463 -7.42 4.63 -14.35
C ARG A 463 -8.67 3.81 -14.59
N ASP A 464 -9.75 4.51 -14.91
CA ASP A 464 -10.94 3.91 -15.49
C ASP A 464 -10.51 3.08 -16.70
N CYS A 465 -10.89 1.79 -16.69
CA CYS A 465 -10.93 0.98 -17.90
C CYS A 465 -12.06 1.49 -18.78
N HIS A 466 -11.88 2.63 -19.46
CA HIS A 466 -12.74 3.07 -20.55
C HIS A 466 -11.87 3.48 -21.75
N SER A 467 -11.30 2.46 -22.40
CA SER A 467 -11.10 2.50 -23.85
C SER A 467 -11.29 1.07 -24.36
N GLY A 468 -12.41 0.85 -25.04
CA GLY A 468 -12.77 -0.44 -25.61
C GLY A 468 -11.73 -0.98 -26.59
N GLY A 469 -11.55 -2.30 -26.55
CA GLY A 469 -10.81 -3.13 -27.50
C GLY A 469 -11.21 -4.60 -27.28
N PRO A 470 -11.33 -5.43 -28.33
CA PRO A 470 -12.46 -6.33 -28.49
C PRO A 470 -12.33 -7.69 -27.78
N ASP A 471 -13.49 -8.23 -27.43
CA ASP A 471 -13.80 -9.57 -26.93
C ASP A 471 -13.07 -10.69 -27.71
N PRO A 472 -12.29 -11.57 -27.04
CA PRO A 472 -11.62 -12.70 -27.69
C PRO A 472 -12.55 -13.92 -27.81
N ARG A 473 -13.83 -13.69 -28.14
CA ARG A 473 -14.79 -14.76 -28.47
C ARG A 473 -15.32 -14.60 -29.88
N HIS A 474 -14.45 -14.85 -30.88
CA HIS A 474 -14.82 -15.49 -32.15
C HIS A 474 -13.57 -15.69 -33.02
N ARG A 475 -13.10 -16.94 -33.10
CA ARG A 475 -12.75 -17.64 -34.36
C ARG A 475 -12.20 -19.04 -34.04
N ARG A 476 -13.12 -20.00 -33.99
CA ARG A 476 -12.89 -21.34 -34.54
C ARG A 476 -13.44 -21.33 -35.96
N THR A 477 -12.55 -21.54 -36.92
CA THR A 477 -12.68 -22.40 -38.11
C THR A 477 -11.27 -22.70 -38.55
#